data_AF-A0A0B7HG15-F1
#
_entry.id   AF-A0A0B7HG15-F1
#
_cell.length_a   1.000
_cell.length_b   1.000
_cell.length_c   1.000
_cell.angle_alpha   90.00
_cell.angle_beta   90.00
_cell.angle_gamma   90.00
#
_symmetry.space_group_name_H-M   'P 1'
#
loop_
_entity.id
_entity.type
_entity.pdbx_description
1 polymer ?
#
loop_
_entity_poly.entity_id
_entity_poly.type
_entity_poly.pdbx_seq_one_letter_code
_entity_poly.pdbx_strand_id
1 'polypeptide(L)'
;MKNIFLCSSFSEVASIFETFAGVENKGKIITFIATASLVEEVTFYVDTAKKTFEKMGFIIDELEISTAKYSEIKEKIQQNDFIYISGGNTFFLLQELKKSGADTIIIEEIKKGKTYIGESAGSMVLSSNIEYVTLMDDVAKAPELQSFVGLDVIDFYPVPHYTNFFPFC
;
A
#
# COMPACT_ATOMS: atom_id res chain seq x y z
N MET A 1 -11.88 11.48 -10.56
CA MET A 1 -10.63 12.13 -10.14
C MET A 1 -9.84 11.10 -9.35
N LYS A 2 -8.54 10.93 -9.57
CA LYS A 2 -7.73 9.96 -8.80
C LYS A 2 -7.47 10.55 -7.41
N ASN A 3 -7.91 9.87 -6.36
CA ASN A 3 -7.68 10.27 -4.96
C ASN A 3 -6.56 9.40 -4.39
N ILE A 4 -5.32 9.86 -4.51
CA ILE A 4 -4.13 9.07 -4.18
C ILE A 4 -3.28 9.86 -3.19
N PHE A 5 -2.94 9.23 -2.06
CA PHE A 5 -2.01 9.76 -1.06
C PHE A 5 -0.78 8.85 -0.98
N LEU A 6 0.39 9.38 -1.35
CA LEU A 6 1.65 8.63 -1.37
C LEU A 6 2.59 9.20 -0.32
N CYS A 7 3.22 8.33 0.47
CA CYS A 7 4.13 8.74 1.54
C CYS A 7 5.23 7.72 1.80
N SER A 8 6.32 8.19 2.42
CA SER A 8 7.41 7.33 2.87
C SER A 8 7.08 6.60 4.18
N SER A 9 6.49 7.33 5.14
CA SER A 9 6.12 6.86 6.47
C SER A 9 4.78 7.48 6.85
N PHE A 10 3.72 6.68 6.95
CA PHE A 10 2.37 7.22 7.10
C PHE A 10 2.20 7.96 8.43
N SER A 11 2.75 7.43 9.51
CA SER A 11 2.62 8.02 10.85
C SER A 11 3.23 9.42 10.96
N GLU A 12 4.24 9.74 10.15
CA GLU A 12 4.89 11.05 10.15
C GLU A 12 4.07 12.11 9.43
N VAL A 13 3.21 11.70 8.49
CA VAL A 13 2.43 12.61 7.63
C VAL A 13 0.92 12.50 7.86
N ALA A 14 0.50 11.87 8.96
CA ALA A 14 -0.91 11.62 9.26
C ALA A 14 -1.75 12.91 9.31
N SER A 15 -1.20 14.01 9.83
CA SER A 15 -1.88 15.32 9.85
C SER A 15 -2.08 15.92 8.46
N ILE A 16 -1.16 15.65 7.53
CA ILE A 16 -1.31 16.02 6.11
C ILE A 16 -2.42 15.15 5.50
N PHE A 17 -2.45 13.85 5.82
CA PHE A 17 -3.51 12.97 5.37
C PHE A 17 -4.89 13.38 5.92
N GLU A 18 -5.02 13.82 7.17
CA GLU A 18 -6.29 14.37 7.70
C GLU A 18 -6.81 15.53 6.85
N THR A 19 -5.90 16.44 6.47
CA THR A 19 -6.24 17.58 5.62
C THR A 19 -6.66 17.13 4.22
N PHE A 20 -5.99 16.11 3.68
CA PHE A 20 -6.29 15.53 2.37
C PHE A 20 -7.62 14.76 2.35
N ALA A 21 -7.89 13.94 3.37
CA ALA A 21 -9.10 13.11 3.48
C ALA A 21 -10.35 13.95 3.82
N GLY A 22 -10.16 15.14 4.37
CA GLY A 22 -11.23 16.03 4.78
C GLY A 22 -11.73 15.76 6.20
N VAL A 23 -12.80 16.45 6.57
CA VAL A 23 -13.14 16.76 7.98
C VAL A 23 -13.83 15.60 8.74
N GLU A 24 -14.25 14.53 8.07
CA GLU A 24 -15.00 13.44 8.71
C GLU A 24 -14.47 12.06 8.32
N ASN A 25 -13.53 11.55 9.14
CA ASN A 25 -12.92 10.23 8.99
C ASN A 25 -13.51 9.18 9.95
N LYS A 26 -14.30 9.63 10.92
CA LYS A 26 -14.83 8.78 11.99
C LYS A 26 -15.81 7.74 11.44
N GLY A 27 -15.53 6.46 11.73
CA GLY A 27 -16.38 5.34 11.35
C GLY A 27 -16.20 4.85 9.91
N LYS A 28 -15.31 5.47 9.12
CA LYS A 28 -14.96 4.98 7.79
C LYS A 28 -14.02 3.77 7.90
N ILE A 29 -14.15 2.83 6.99
CA ILE A 29 -13.43 1.56 7.01
C ILE A 29 -12.24 1.62 6.05
N ILE A 30 -11.07 1.18 6.51
CA ILE A 30 -9.86 1.07 5.71
C ILE A 30 -9.53 -0.39 5.47
N THR A 31 -9.46 -0.81 4.20
CA THR A 31 -8.85 -2.08 3.83
C THR A 31 -7.34 -1.95 4.04
N PHE A 32 -6.83 -2.59 5.07
CA PHE A 32 -5.43 -2.48 5.47
C PHE A 32 -4.64 -3.69 4.96
N ILE A 33 -3.80 -3.46 3.95
CA ILE A 33 -2.98 -4.49 3.31
C ILE A 33 -1.53 -4.31 3.75
N ALA A 34 -1.03 -5.26 4.55
CA ALA A 34 0.36 -5.28 5.03
C ALA A 34 1.20 -6.41 4.44
N THR A 35 0.74 -7.03 3.34
CA THR A 35 1.41 -8.17 2.71
C THR A 35 2.88 -7.92 2.37
N ALA A 36 3.24 -6.69 1.98
CA ALA A 36 4.62 -6.31 1.68
C ALA A 36 5.58 -6.58 2.86
N SER A 37 5.10 -6.47 4.10
CA SER A 37 5.94 -6.61 5.29
C SER A 37 6.14 -8.06 5.74
N LEU A 38 5.44 -9.03 5.15
CA LEU A 38 5.52 -10.44 5.59
C LEU A 38 6.92 -11.06 5.43
N VAL A 39 7.71 -10.51 4.51
CA VAL A 39 9.07 -10.97 4.19
C VAL A 39 10.15 -10.06 4.81
N GLU A 40 9.76 -9.12 5.66
CA GLU A 40 10.64 -8.17 6.33
C GLU A 40 10.92 -8.60 7.78
N GLU A 41 12.14 -8.39 8.25
CA GLU A 41 12.51 -8.68 9.65
C GLU A 41 11.99 -7.60 10.61
N VAL A 42 11.88 -6.35 10.11
CA VAL A 42 11.49 -5.18 10.89
C VAL A 42 10.18 -4.62 10.34
N THR A 43 9.12 -4.65 11.16
CA THR A 43 7.75 -4.33 10.73
C THR A 43 7.01 -3.35 11.65
N PHE A 44 7.73 -2.63 12.53
CA PHE A 44 7.12 -1.71 13.51
C PHE A 44 6.24 -0.62 12.87
N TYR A 45 6.52 -0.25 11.62
CA TYR A 45 5.75 0.74 10.87
C TYR A 45 4.29 0.28 10.64
N VAL A 46 4.05 -1.03 10.51
CA VAL A 46 2.70 -1.59 10.34
C VAL A 46 1.82 -1.27 11.55
N ASP A 47 2.28 -1.61 12.76
CA ASP A 47 1.55 -1.35 14.00
C ASP A 47 1.42 0.15 14.27
N THR A 48 2.42 0.93 13.88
CA THR A 48 2.41 2.38 14.02
C THR A 48 1.37 3.02 13.11
N ALA A 49 1.26 2.56 11.85
CA ALA A 49 0.23 2.99 10.91
C ALA A 49 -1.17 2.61 11.41
N LYS A 50 -1.37 1.36 11.88
CA LYS A 50 -2.65 0.92 12.47
C LYS A 50 -3.11 1.84 13.60
N LYS A 51 -2.25 2.04 14.61
CA LYS A 51 -2.55 2.93 15.75
C LYS A 51 -2.85 4.36 15.31
N THR A 52 -2.20 4.82 14.25
CA THR A 52 -2.44 6.16 13.69
C THR A 52 -3.84 6.25 13.09
N PHE A 53 -4.24 5.29 12.24
CA PHE A 53 -5.59 5.24 11.68
C PHE A 53 -6.68 5.12 12.75
N GLU A 54 -6.48 4.27 13.76
CA GLU A 54 -7.42 4.13 14.89
C GLU A 54 -7.60 5.45 15.64
N LYS A 55 -6.51 6.19 15.92
CA LYS A 55 -6.57 7.52 16.56
C LYS A 55 -7.31 8.54 15.72
N MET A 56 -7.23 8.43 14.40
CA MET A 56 -7.97 9.26 13.44
C MET A 56 -9.45 8.85 13.31
N GLY A 57 -9.87 7.78 13.98
CA GLY A 57 -11.26 7.31 14.03
C GLY A 57 -11.66 6.35 12.91
N PHE A 58 -10.71 5.81 12.16
CA PHE A 58 -10.96 4.77 11.16
C PHE A 58 -11.21 3.41 11.84
N ILE A 59 -11.97 2.57 11.16
CA ILE A 59 -12.11 1.14 11.47
C ILE A 59 -11.17 0.38 10.55
N ILE A 60 -10.24 -0.38 11.12
CA ILE A 60 -9.28 -1.17 10.35
C ILE A 60 -9.90 -2.53 10.00
N ASP A 61 -9.91 -2.83 8.71
CA ASP A 61 -10.26 -4.15 8.19
C ASP A 61 -9.03 -4.73 7.47
N GLU A 62 -8.33 -5.63 8.14
CA GLU A 62 -7.08 -6.21 7.63
C GLU A 62 -7.36 -7.18 6.48
N LEU A 63 -6.56 -7.09 5.42
CA LEU A 63 -6.61 -7.99 4.27
C LEU A 63 -5.21 -8.47 3.91
N GLU A 64 -4.96 -9.76 4.13
CA GLU A 64 -3.72 -10.43 3.75
C GLU A 64 -3.88 -11.11 2.38
N ILE A 65 -3.51 -10.41 1.31
CA ILE A 65 -3.80 -10.84 -0.07
C ILE A 65 -3.07 -12.12 -0.50
N SER A 66 -2.00 -12.50 0.21
CA SER A 66 -1.25 -13.73 -0.09
C SER A 66 -1.99 -15.02 0.28
N THR A 67 -2.99 -14.93 1.17
CA THR A 67 -3.74 -16.09 1.67
C THR A 67 -5.27 -15.95 1.54
N ALA A 68 -5.77 -14.72 1.46
CA ALA A 68 -7.20 -14.45 1.30
C ALA A 68 -7.73 -14.98 -0.04
N LYS A 69 -9.00 -15.38 -0.03
CA LYS A 69 -9.68 -15.80 -1.27
C LYS A 69 -9.98 -14.58 -2.14
N TYR A 70 -9.96 -14.75 -3.46
CA TYR A 70 -10.34 -13.68 -4.40
C TYR A 70 -11.69 -13.02 -4.06
N SER A 71 -12.69 -13.81 -3.62
CA SER A 71 -14.00 -13.28 -3.23
C SER A 71 -13.92 -12.32 -2.03
N GLU A 72 -13.09 -12.65 -1.04
CA GLU A 72 -12.87 -11.81 0.15
C GLU A 72 -12.08 -10.54 -0.21
N ILE A 73 -11.01 -10.69 -1.00
CA ILE A 73 -10.22 -9.56 -1.53
C ILE A 73 -11.15 -8.58 -2.25
N LYS A 74 -11.96 -9.09 -3.18
CA LYS A 74 -12.91 -8.29 -3.94
C LYS A 74 -13.92 -7.61 -3.04
N GLU A 75 -14.51 -8.35 -2.09
CA GLU A 75 -15.51 -7.83 -1.17
C GLU A 75 -14.95 -6.68 -0.33
N LYS A 76 -13.85 -6.90 0.38
CA LYS A 76 -13.24 -5.88 1.25
C LYS A 76 -12.81 -4.65 0.47
N ILE A 77 -12.11 -4.84 -0.66
CA ILE A 77 -11.63 -3.73 -1.48
C ILE A 77 -12.79 -2.93 -2.08
N GLN A 78 -13.91 -3.56 -2.46
CA GLN A 78 -15.05 -2.86 -3.06
C GLN A 78 -15.96 -2.18 -2.03
N GLN A 79 -16.17 -2.79 -0.86
CA GLN A 79 -17.11 -2.28 0.14
C GLN A 79 -16.51 -1.21 1.06
N ASN A 80 -15.23 -1.31 1.41
CA ASN A 80 -14.61 -0.39 2.36
C ASN A 80 -14.33 0.98 1.72
N ASP A 81 -14.20 2.02 2.54
CA ASP A 81 -14.08 3.41 2.08
C ASP A 81 -12.70 3.73 1.50
N PHE A 82 -11.63 3.15 2.09
CA PHE A 82 -10.24 3.43 1.74
C PHE A 82 -9.44 2.14 1.50
N ILE A 83 -8.40 2.25 0.67
CA ILE A 83 -7.39 1.21 0.50
C ILE A 83 -6.08 1.75 1.06
N TYR A 84 -5.48 1.03 2.01
CA TYR A 84 -4.13 1.27 2.50
C TYR A 84 -3.23 0.11 2.14
N ILE A 85 -2.07 0.42 1.55
CA ILE A 85 -1.00 -0.55 1.35
C ILE A 85 0.25 -0.07 2.10
N SER A 86 0.67 -0.88 3.07
CA SER A 86 1.84 -0.65 3.91
C SER A 86 3.15 -0.72 3.14
N GLY A 87 4.21 -0.20 3.77
CA GLY A 87 5.59 -0.50 3.38
C GLY A 87 5.99 -1.96 3.57
N GLY A 88 7.16 -2.31 3.04
CA GLY A 88 7.76 -3.64 3.07
C GLY A 88 8.54 -3.90 1.78
N ASN A 89 8.60 -5.15 1.32
CA ASN A 89 9.24 -5.50 0.05
C ASN A 89 8.29 -5.28 -1.15
N THR A 90 8.69 -4.40 -2.07
CA THR A 90 7.88 -4.01 -3.23
C THR A 90 7.71 -5.13 -4.26
N PHE A 91 8.75 -5.96 -4.45
CA PHE A 91 8.68 -7.09 -5.38
C PHE A 91 7.70 -8.15 -4.88
N PHE A 92 7.76 -8.47 -3.59
CA PHE A 92 6.84 -9.43 -2.97
C PHE A 92 5.40 -8.91 -2.99
N LEU A 93 5.20 -7.62 -2.69
CA LEU A 93 3.90 -6.97 -2.83
C LEU A 93 3.34 -7.10 -4.26
N LEU A 94 4.13 -6.76 -5.28
CA LEU A 94 3.68 -6.86 -6.67
C LEU A 94 3.36 -8.30 -7.08
N GLN A 95 4.16 -9.27 -6.61
CA GLN A 95 3.91 -10.69 -6.84
C GLN A 95 2.54 -11.11 -6.30
N GLU A 96 2.26 -10.81 -5.03
CA GLU A 96 1.01 -11.23 -4.38
C GLU A 96 -0.20 -10.47 -4.91
N LEU A 97 -0.04 -9.20 -5.30
CA LEU A 97 -1.09 -8.44 -5.99
C LEU A 97 -1.50 -9.10 -7.31
N LYS A 98 -0.53 -9.49 -8.14
CA LYS A 98 -0.79 -10.17 -9.42
C LYS A 98 -1.34 -11.59 -9.24
N LYS A 99 -0.76 -12.35 -8.29
CA LYS A 99 -1.14 -13.74 -8.02
C LYS A 99 -2.56 -13.85 -7.48
N SER A 100 -2.95 -12.92 -6.61
CA SER A 100 -4.29 -12.89 -6.02
C SER A 100 -5.34 -12.22 -6.92
N GLY A 101 -4.93 -11.47 -7.95
CA GLY A 101 -5.82 -10.66 -8.79
C GLY A 101 -6.28 -9.35 -8.12
N ALA A 102 -5.71 -9.01 -6.95
CA ALA A 102 -6.01 -7.77 -6.24
C ALA A 102 -5.56 -6.53 -7.02
N ASP A 103 -4.50 -6.64 -7.83
CA ASP A 103 -3.99 -5.59 -8.72
C ASP A 103 -5.12 -4.96 -9.56
N THR A 104 -5.89 -5.79 -10.26
CA THR A 104 -6.97 -5.34 -11.15
C THR A 104 -8.08 -4.63 -10.37
N ILE A 105 -8.48 -5.17 -9.23
CA ILE A 105 -9.55 -4.63 -8.38
C ILE A 105 -9.14 -3.26 -7.83
N ILE A 106 -7.90 -3.14 -7.34
CA ILE A 106 -7.37 -1.87 -6.80
C ILE A 106 -7.33 -0.80 -7.89
N ILE A 107 -6.83 -1.13 -9.08
CA ILE A 107 -6.80 -0.20 -10.22
C ILE A 107 -8.22 0.28 -10.57
N GLU A 108 -9.19 -0.63 -10.61
CA GLU A 108 -10.59 -0.29 -10.88
C GLU A 108 -11.20 0.63 -9.82
N GLU A 109 -11.01 0.35 -8.54
CA GLU A 109 -11.55 1.17 -7.46
C GLU A 109 -10.90 2.56 -7.41
N ILE A 110 -9.59 2.67 -7.66
CA ILE A 110 -8.91 3.97 -7.81
C ILE A 110 -9.54 4.77 -8.96
N LYS A 111 -9.80 4.12 -10.11
CA LYS A 111 -10.46 4.76 -11.27
C LYS A 111 -11.87 5.24 -10.94
N LYS A 112 -12.60 4.53 -10.07
CA LYS A 112 -13.93 4.94 -9.56
C LYS A 112 -13.85 6.09 -8.55
N GLY A 113 -12.65 6.47 -8.10
CA GLY A 113 -12.42 7.57 -7.16
C GLY A 113 -12.26 7.14 -5.71
N LYS A 114 -12.12 5.84 -5.44
CA LYS A 114 -11.76 5.34 -4.11
C LYS A 114 -10.40 5.88 -3.71
N THR A 115 -10.28 6.28 -2.45
CA THR A 115 -9.02 6.83 -1.94
C THR A 115 -8.03 5.72 -1.70
N TYR A 116 -6.86 5.84 -2.33
CA TYR A 116 -5.72 4.95 -2.14
C TYR A 116 -4.63 5.64 -1.34
N ILE A 117 -4.07 4.92 -0.37
CA ILE A 117 -3.00 5.38 0.49
C ILE A 117 -1.85 4.37 0.38
N GLY A 118 -0.73 4.82 -0.18
CA GLY A 118 0.48 4.01 -0.34
C GLY A 118 1.58 4.47 0.61
N GLU A 119 2.13 3.56 1.38
CA GLU A 119 3.33 3.78 2.19
C GLU A 119 4.51 3.02 1.60
N SER A 120 5.63 3.70 1.36
CA SER A 120 6.88 3.10 0.83
C SER A 120 6.62 2.18 -0.38
N ALA A 121 6.70 0.85 -0.22
CA ALA A 121 6.33 -0.15 -1.24
C ALA A 121 4.95 0.08 -1.86
N GLY A 122 3.93 0.40 -1.05
CA GLY A 122 2.60 0.75 -1.54
C GLY A 122 2.60 1.99 -2.44
N SER A 123 3.51 2.95 -2.24
CA SER A 123 3.66 4.06 -3.17
C SER A 123 4.32 3.62 -4.48
N MET A 124 5.40 2.85 -4.39
CA MET A 124 6.21 2.45 -5.54
C MET A 124 5.46 1.52 -6.50
N VAL A 125 4.59 0.65 -5.98
CA VAL A 125 3.83 -0.31 -6.80
C VAL A 125 2.86 0.35 -7.78
N LEU A 126 2.44 1.60 -7.54
CA LEU A 126 1.58 2.35 -8.45
C LEU A 126 2.28 2.80 -9.74
N SER A 127 3.61 2.86 -9.75
CA SER A 127 4.38 3.27 -10.92
C SER A 127 4.24 2.27 -12.08
N SER A 128 4.60 2.67 -13.29
CA SER A 128 4.57 1.79 -14.46
C SER A 128 5.54 0.61 -14.33
N ASN A 129 6.64 0.76 -13.57
CA ASN A 129 7.66 -0.28 -13.41
C ASN A 129 8.44 -0.10 -12.09
N ILE A 130 8.65 -1.19 -11.33
CA ILE A 130 9.31 -1.18 -10.02
C ILE A 130 10.80 -1.58 -10.06
N GLU A 131 11.41 -1.76 -11.23
CA GLU A 131 12.81 -2.18 -11.40
C GLU A 131 13.81 -1.23 -10.74
N TYR A 132 13.47 0.06 -10.67
CA TYR A 132 14.30 1.06 -9.99
C TYR A 132 14.45 0.83 -8.48
N VAL A 133 13.56 0.01 -7.89
CA VAL A 133 13.55 -0.33 -6.45
C VAL A 133 14.54 -1.44 -6.11
N THR A 134 15.22 -2.06 -7.09
CA THR A 134 16.22 -3.13 -6.87
C THR A 134 17.40 -2.71 -5.96
N LEU A 135 17.65 -1.41 -5.81
CA LEU A 135 18.67 -0.88 -4.90
C LEU A 135 18.19 -0.74 -3.46
N MET A 136 16.87 -0.86 -3.22
CA MET A 136 16.22 -0.70 -1.92
C MET A 136 15.68 -2.02 -1.39
N ASP A 137 15.03 -2.82 -2.25
CA ASP A 137 14.35 -4.05 -1.86
C ASP A 137 14.97 -5.28 -2.55
N ASP A 138 15.08 -6.38 -1.80
CA ASP A 138 15.62 -7.63 -2.33
C ASP A 138 14.59 -8.35 -3.23
N VAL A 139 14.94 -8.54 -4.51
CA VAL A 139 14.13 -9.26 -5.50
C VAL A 139 13.97 -10.75 -5.14
N ALA A 140 14.93 -11.34 -4.44
CA ALA A 140 14.91 -12.77 -4.10
C ALA A 140 13.73 -13.16 -3.20
N LYS A 141 13.12 -12.19 -2.51
CA LYS A 141 11.89 -12.37 -1.72
C LYS A 141 10.64 -12.59 -2.58
N ALA A 142 10.71 -12.38 -3.90
CA ALA A 142 9.62 -12.54 -4.85
C ALA A 142 9.97 -13.53 -5.99
N PRO A 143 10.18 -14.82 -5.68
CA PRO A 143 10.68 -15.80 -6.66
C PRO A 143 9.70 -16.13 -7.80
N GLU A 144 8.41 -15.87 -7.62
CA GLU A 144 7.35 -16.12 -8.62
C GLU A 144 7.05 -14.88 -9.47
N LEU A 145 7.69 -13.73 -9.21
CA LEU A 145 7.45 -12.49 -9.96
C LEU A 145 8.07 -12.56 -11.36
N GLN A 146 7.22 -12.62 -12.38
CA GLN A 146 7.65 -12.75 -13.78
C GLN A 146 7.97 -11.42 -14.47
N SER A 147 7.51 -10.29 -13.92
CA SER A 147 7.63 -8.98 -14.56
C SER A 147 7.53 -7.84 -13.55
N PHE A 148 8.43 -6.86 -13.68
CA PHE A 148 8.47 -5.64 -12.85
C PHE A 148 7.49 -4.55 -13.29
N VAL A 149 6.63 -4.80 -14.28
CA VAL A 149 5.54 -3.87 -14.63
C VAL A 149 4.63 -3.71 -13.41
N GLY A 150 4.55 -2.49 -12.88
CA GLY A 150 3.72 -2.15 -11.71
C GLY A 150 2.25 -2.01 -12.08
N LEU A 151 1.48 -1.28 -11.26
CA LEU A 151 0.05 -1.08 -11.51
C LEU A 151 -0.24 0.00 -12.57
N ASP A 152 0.77 0.76 -12.99
CA ASP A 152 0.66 1.78 -14.04
C ASP A 152 -0.47 2.81 -13.78
N VAL A 153 -0.62 3.19 -12.51
CA VAL A 153 -1.64 4.12 -12.03
C VAL A 153 -1.13 5.57 -12.07
N ILE A 154 0.16 5.78 -11.87
CA ILE A 154 0.82 7.10 -11.88
C ILE A 154 1.89 7.16 -12.97
N ASP A 155 2.17 8.36 -13.48
CA ASP A 155 3.09 8.65 -14.58
C ASP A 155 4.51 9.06 -14.10
N PHE A 156 4.79 8.84 -12.82
CA PHE A 156 6.08 9.12 -12.17
C PHE A 156 6.49 7.96 -11.26
N TYR A 157 7.75 7.98 -10.80
CA TYR A 157 8.35 6.93 -10.01
C TYR A 157 8.68 7.46 -8.59
N PRO A 158 7.87 7.13 -7.58
CA PRO A 158 8.12 7.56 -6.21
C PRO A 158 9.43 6.94 -5.68
N VAL A 159 10.33 7.76 -5.15
CA VAL A 159 11.51 7.30 -4.42
C VAL A 159 11.32 7.67 -2.94
N PRO A 160 10.69 6.80 -2.13
CA PRO A 160 10.45 7.08 -0.73
C PRO A 160 11.78 7.14 0.02
N HIS A 161 11.77 7.79 1.20
CA HIS A 161 12.94 7.95 2.07
C HIS A 161 14.14 8.69 1.45
N TYR A 162 13.90 9.48 0.40
CA TYR A 162 14.97 10.27 -0.24
C TYR A 162 15.72 11.14 0.78
N THR A 163 17.05 10.99 0.82
CA THR A 163 17.98 11.65 1.76
C THR A 163 17.83 11.29 3.25
N ASN A 164 16.88 10.42 3.60
CA ASN A 164 16.73 9.93 4.96
C ASN A 164 17.56 8.66 5.15
N PHE A 165 18.46 8.68 6.14
CA PHE A 165 19.20 7.51 6.55
C PHE A 165 18.31 6.63 7.45
N PHE A 166 17.81 5.51 6.91
CA PHE A 166 17.25 4.44 7.72
C PHE A 166 18.32 3.35 7.93
N PRO A 167 18.78 3.10 9.17
CA PRO A 167 19.86 2.15 9.44
C PRO A 167 19.47 0.66 9.30
N PHE A 168 18.33 0.33 8.68
CA PHE A 168 17.75 -1.02 8.72
C PHE A 168 17.24 -1.54 7.36
N CYS A 169 17.68 -0.95 6.24
CA CYS A 169 17.57 -1.60 4.93
C CYS A 169 18.72 -2.58 4.74
#